data_AF-A0A453MEY1-F1
#
_entry.id   AF-A0A453MEY1-F1
#
_cell.length_a   1.000
_cell.length_b   1.000
_cell.length_c   1.000
_cell.angle_alpha   90.00
_cell.angle_beta   90.00
_cell.angle_gamma   90.00
#
_symmetry.space_group_name_H-M   'P 1'
#
loop_
_entity.id
_entity.type
_entity.pdbx_description
1 polymer ?
#
loop_
_entity_poly.entity_id
_entity_poly.type
_entity_poly.pdbx_seq_one_letter_code
_entity_poly.pdbx_strand_id
1 'polypeptide(L)' 'SESNEQEILKVVATEVLGGGKFYAQAVGDQRVSSIQQQLASLKFKEAPVIGAFNPVKGEMVLAQFNLDNSWNRAMV' A
#
# COMPACT_ATOMS: atom_id res chain seq x y z
N SER A 1 0.78 42.77 -4.59
CA SER A 1 -0.01 41.63 -5.07
C SER A 1 0.65 40.39 -4.49
N GLU A 2 0.06 39.80 -3.46
CA GLU A 2 0.52 38.52 -2.93
C GLU A 2 0.18 37.45 -3.97
N SER A 3 1.21 36.78 -4.51
CA SER A 3 1.01 35.65 -5.39
C SER A 3 0.43 34.50 -4.56
N ASN A 4 -0.82 34.16 -4.84
CA ASN A 4 -1.50 33.02 -4.26
C ASN A 4 -0.98 31.75 -4.99
N GLU A 5 0.26 31.38 -4.72
CA GLU A 5 0.88 30.20 -5.33
C GLU A 5 0.26 28.94 -4.70
N GLN A 6 -0.63 28.31 -5.47
CA GLN A 6 -1.18 27.01 -5.10
C GLN A 6 -0.08 25.94 -5.18
N GLU A 7 0.05 25.16 -4.12
CA GLU A 7 0.94 23.98 -4.12
C GLU A 7 0.39 22.93 -5.10
N ILE A 8 1.18 22.58 -6.12
CA ILE A 8 0.84 21.55 -7.09
C ILE A 8 1.50 20.24 -6.68
N LEU A 9 0.72 19.27 -6.22
CA LEU A 9 1.19 17.91 -5.98
C LEU A 9 0.96 17.03 -7.22
N LYS A 10 2.04 16.53 -7.82
CA LYS A 10 1.96 15.52 -8.89
C LYS A 10 1.67 14.16 -8.27
N VAL A 11 0.64 13.48 -8.76
CA VAL A 11 0.24 12.15 -8.26
C VAL A 11 -0.06 11.18 -9.40
N VAL A 12 -0.03 9.89 -9.09
CA VAL A 12 -0.55 8.80 -9.92
C VAL A 12 -1.77 8.22 -9.21
N ALA A 13 -2.90 8.09 -9.90
CA ALA A 13 -4.07 7.38 -9.38
C ALA A 13 -3.78 5.86 -9.38
N THR A 14 -3.99 5.20 -8.25
CA THR A 14 -3.67 3.78 -8.06
C THR A 14 -4.89 2.87 -7.95
N GLU A 15 -6.06 3.43 -7.63
CA GLU A 15 -7.32 2.70 -7.52
C GLU A 15 -8.49 3.68 -7.69
N VAL A 16 -9.52 3.33 -8.46
CA VAL A 16 -10.67 4.19 -8.77
C VAL A 16 -11.94 3.56 -8.23
N LEU A 17 -12.51 4.18 -7.19
CA LEU A 17 -13.68 3.66 -6.48
C LEU A 17 -15.01 4.08 -7.14
N GLY A 18 -14.97 4.96 -8.14
CA GLY A 18 -16.14 5.58 -8.75
C GLY A 18 -16.61 6.83 -7.99
N GLY A 19 -17.59 7.56 -8.57
CA GLY A 19 -18.15 8.77 -7.96
C GLY A 19 -17.12 9.88 -7.69
N GLY A 20 -16.05 9.94 -8.50
CA GLY A 20 -14.95 10.89 -8.32
C GLY A 20 -13.97 10.56 -7.18
N LYS A 21 -14.07 9.38 -6.55
CA LYS A 21 -13.18 8.94 -5.48
C LYS A 21 -12.10 8.00 -6.01
N PHE A 22 -10.86 8.23 -5.59
CA PHE A 22 -9.70 7.41 -5.96
C PHE A 22 -8.62 7.50 -4.88
N TYR A 23 -7.72 6.52 -4.88
CA TYR A 23 -6.46 6.59 -4.13
C TYR A 23 -5.34 7.06 -5.06
N ALA A 24 -4.38 7.81 -4.51
CA ALA A 24 -3.27 8.34 -5.28
C ALA A 24 -1.94 8.25 -4.51
N GLN A 25 -0.86 8.14 -5.26
CA GLN A 25 0.51 8.18 -4.74
C GLN A 25 1.24 9.38 -5.31
N ALA A 26 2.03 10.08 -4.49
CA ALA A 26 2.83 11.20 -4.94
C ALA A 26 3.95 10.75 -5.88
N VAL A 27 4.13 11.46 -6.99
CA VAL A 27 5.23 11.22 -7.94
C VAL A 27 6.55 11.60 -7.29
N GLY A 28 7.56 10.74 -7.42
CA GLY A 28 8.90 10.97 -6.88
C GLY A 28 9.07 10.57 -5.41
N ASP A 29 8.01 10.14 -4.72
CA ASP A 29 8.12 9.55 -3.40
C ASP A 29 8.63 8.09 -3.49
N GLN A 30 9.90 7.90 -3.15
CA GLN A 30 10.53 6.60 -3.28
C GLN A 30 10.05 5.59 -2.22
N ARG A 31 9.38 6.03 -1.14
CA ARG A 31 9.02 5.17 0.00
C ARG A 31 8.18 3.97 -0.41
N VAL A 32 7.22 4.16 -1.31
CA VAL A 32 6.39 3.06 -1.81
C VAL A 32 7.25 2.01 -2.51
N SER A 33 8.12 2.44 -3.42
CA SER A 33 9.00 1.52 -4.15
C SER A 33 9.98 0.78 -3.22
N SER A 34 10.53 1.48 -2.22
CA SER A 34 11.44 0.87 -1.23
C SER A 34 10.72 -0.17 -0.38
N ILE A 35 9.49 0.11 0.06
CA ILE A 35 8.68 -0.85 0.81
C ILE A 35 8.35 -2.06 -0.07
N GLN A 36 7.94 -1.85 -1.32
CA GLN A 36 7.65 -2.96 -2.24
C GLN A 36 8.88 -3.83 -2.51
N GLN A 37 10.07 -3.24 -2.67
CA GLN A 37 11.32 -3.99 -2.77
C GLN A 37 11.63 -4.79 -1.50
N GLN A 38 11.42 -4.21 -0.32
CA GLN A 38 11.60 -4.92 0.95
C GLN A 38 10.63 -6.10 1.06
N LEU A 39 9.35 -5.91 0.74
CA LEU A 39 8.33 -6.96 0.78
C LEU A 39 8.63 -8.09 -0.21
N ALA A 40 9.05 -7.76 -1.43
CA ALA A 40 9.45 -8.74 -2.45
C ALA A 40 10.69 -9.56 -2.04
N SER A 41 11.54 -9.01 -1.17
CA SER A 41 12.73 -9.71 -0.66
C SER A 41 12.45 -10.67 0.50
N LEU A 42 11.24 -10.63 1.08
CA LEU A 42 10.88 -11.48 2.21
C LEU A 42 10.86 -12.96 1.79
N LYS A 43 11.58 -13.78 2.55
CA LYS A 43 11.58 -15.24 2.40
C LYS A 43 10.79 -15.83 3.55
N PHE A 44 9.55 -16.20 3.28
CA PHE A 44 8.72 -16.91 4.25
C PHE A 44 9.15 -18.37 4.26
N LYS A 45 9.81 -18.79 5.34
CA LYS A 45 10.02 -20.19 5.67
C LYS A 45 9.18 -20.46 6.90
N GLU A 46 8.01 -21.08 6.70
CA GLU A 46 7.26 -21.87 7.69
C GLU A 46 5.86 -22.12 7.14
N ALA A 47 5.33 -23.32 7.37
CA ALA A 47 3.90 -23.55 7.18
C ALA A 47 3.14 -22.75 8.25
N PRO A 48 2.05 -22.04 7.89
CA PRO A 48 1.30 -21.27 8.88
C PRO A 48 0.78 -22.18 9.98
N VAL A 49 1.07 -21.81 11.23
CA VAL A 49 0.47 -22.48 12.39
C VAL A 49 -0.99 -22.06 12.45
N ILE A 50 -1.91 -23.01 12.23
CA ILE A 50 -3.36 -22.77 12.26
C ILE A 50 -3.73 -22.14 13.61
N GLY A 51 -4.37 -20.97 13.56
CA GLY A 51 -4.82 -20.23 14.75
C GLY A 51 -3.77 -19.31 15.40
N ALA A 52 -2.50 -19.33 14.97
CA ALA A 52 -1.49 -18.41 15.50
C ALA A 52 -1.65 -16.98 15.00
N PHE A 53 -2.36 -16.79 13.90
CA PHE A 53 -2.64 -15.47 13.31
C PHE A 53 -4.14 -15.22 13.27
N ASN A 54 -4.61 -14.28 14.09
CA ASN A 54 -6.02 -13.92 14.26
C ASN A 54 -6.17 -12.40 14.35
N PRO A 55 -5.95 -11.66 13.24
CA PRO A 55 -5.95 -10.21 13.28
C PRO A 55 -7.36 -9.65 13.48
N VAL A 56 -7.46 -8.45 14.07
CA VAL A 56 -8.73 -7.76 14.30
C VAL A 56 -8.84 -6.49 13.45
N LYS A 57 -10.07 -6.00 13.29
CA LYS A 57 -10.37 -4.78 12.53
C LYS A 57 -9.51 -3.60 13.00
N GLY A 58 -8.84 -2.95 12.06
CA GLY A 58 -7.93 -1.82 12.29
C GLY A 58 -6.46 -2.21 12.43
N GLU A 59 -6.13 -3.50 12.52
CA GLU A 59 -4.73 -3.94 12.58
C GLU A 59 -4.06 -3.90 11.21
N MET A 60 -2.81 -3.43 11.20
CA MET A 60 -1.95 -3.47 10.02
C MET A 60 -1.27 -4.83 9.94
N VAL A 61 -1.40 -5.48 8.79
CA VAL A 61 -0.89 -6.84 8.53
C VAL A 61 -0.14 -6.89 7.20
N LEU A 62 0.58 -7.99 6.97
CA LEU A 62 1.02 -8.38 5.63
C LEU A 62 -0.01 -9.33 5.03
N ALA A 63 -0.50 -9.00 3.83
CA ALA A 63 -1.44 -9.82 3.09
C ALA A 63 -0.87 -10.15 1.72
N GLN A 64 -1.09 -11.39 1.28
CA GLN A 64 -0.75 -11.78 -0.09
C GLN A 64 -1.90 -11.38 -1.02
N PHE A 65 -1.58 -10.60 -2.05
CA PHE A 65 -2.54 -10.22 -3.06
C PHE A 65 -2.75 -11.39 -4.04
N ASN A 66 -3.99 -11.82 -4.21
CA ASN A 66 -4.32 -13.04 -4.95
C ASN A 66 -4.09 -12.93 -6.47
N LEU A 67 -4.08 -11.71 -7.02
CA LEU A 67 -3.94 -11.49 -8.45
C LEU A 67 -2.50 -11.78 -8.94
N ASP A 68 -1.49 -11.40 -8.16
CA ASP A 68 -0.07 -11.48 -8.56
C ASP A 68 0.83 -12.18 -7.52
N ASN A 69 0.24 -12.69 -6.42
CA ASN A 69 0.92 -13.32 -5.30
C ASN A 69 1.93 -12.41 -4.57
N SER A 70 1.90 -11.10 -4.81
CA SER A 70 2.75 -10.13 -4.12
C SER A 70 2.33 -9.92 -2.67
N TRP A 71 3.29 -9.65 -1.79
CA TRP A 71 3.02 -9.28 -0.41
C TRP A 71 2.85 -7.78 -0.29
N ASN A 72 1.77 -7.34 0.34
CA ASN A 72 1.43 -5.94 0.54
C ASN A 72 1.08 -5.66 2.00
N ARG A 73 1.19 -4.40 2.41
CA ARG A 73 0.60 -3.95 3.68
C ARG A 73 -0.91 -3.83 3.50
N ALA A 74 -1.67 -4.41 4.43
CA ALA A 74 -3.12 -4.31 4.47
C ALA A 74 -3.59 -3.87 5.85
N MET A 75 -4.78 -3.30 5.92
CA MET A 75 -5.51 -3.04 7.14
C MET A 75 -6.75 -3.93 7.14
N VAL A 76 -6.99 -4.64 8.25
CA VAL A 76 -8.15 -5.54 8.44
C VAL A 76 -9.42 -4.75 8.77
#